data_AF-A0AAX6BKH3-F1
#
_entry.id   AF-A0AAX6BKH3-F1
#
_cell.length_a   1.000
_cell.length_b   1.000
_cell.length_c   1.000
_cell.angle_alpha   90.00
_cell.angle_beta   90.00
_cell.angle_gamma   90.00
#
_symmetry.space_group_name_H-M   'P 1'
#
loop_
_entity.id
_entity.type
_entity.pdbx_description
1 polymer ?
#
loop_
_entity_poly.entity_id
_entity_poly.type
_entity_poly.pdbx_seq_one_letter_code
_entity_poly.pdbx_strand_id
1 'polypeptide(L)'
;MEFGPSRSSYHPEHPFVRLTGDGIWELSEAVDKRSFTDKYLLSTNIVGGFRQDVYNLFANDPTLLQDVAQFLLNEHFPDTIHEDILRAVGLDFETQLKRRRDPKFREKILQAYGYSCAVCGFNVRLGHNLVGVEAAHIKWHQAGGPDIESNGIALCSMHHKLFDRGVFTFSDHNELLVATQAHGTNGFEEWLMKFHGQKLRDPIHPAYQPSEDFLGWHVREVFRGPARYQAGDIN
;
A
#
# COMPACT_ATOMS: atom_id res chain seq x y z
N MET A 1 10.13 5.26 6.57
CA MET A 1 8.67 5.44 6.41
C MET A 1 8.02 4.09 6.23
N GLU A 2 6.92 3.82 6.94
CA GLU A 2 6.27 2.50 6.93
C GLU A 2 5.24 2.34 5.78
N PHE A 3 4.70 3.43 5.22
CA PHE A 3 3.57 3.42 4.28
C PHE A 3 3.82 4.17 2.94
N GLY A 4 5.06 4.26 2.48
CA GLY A 4 5.40 4.83 1.16
C GLY A 4 6.64 4.19 0.55
N PRO A 5 7.08 4.57 -0.66
CA PRO A 5 8.15 3.90 -1.38
C PRO A 5 9.42 3.75 -0.56
N SER A 6 10.10 2.61 -0.69
CA SER A 6 11.40 2.41 -0.06
C SER A 6 12.44 3.31 -0.73
N ARG A 7 13.10 4.18 0.04
CA ARG A 7 14.14 5.09 -0.43
C ARG A 7 15.44 4.88 0.34
N SER A 8 16.57 5.09 -0.34
CA SER A 8 17.91 5.05 0.27
C SER A 8 18.12 6.16 1.32
N SER A 9 17.41 7.27 1.14
CA SER A 9 17.37 8.40 2.06
C SER A 9 15.95 8.93 2.17
N TYR A 10 15.59 9.34 3.38
CA TYR A 10 14.34 10.03 3.66
C TYR A 10 14.69 11.42 4.14
N HIS A 11 13.95 12.40 3.64
CA HIS A 11 14.13 13.80 4.01
C HIS A 11 12.84 14.32 4.67
N PRO A 12 12.59 13.98 5.95
CA PRO A 12 11.40 14.44 6.67
C PRO A 12 11.40 15.95 6.94
N GLU A 13 12.57 16.62 6.97
CA GLU A 13 12.69 18.08 7.04
C GLU A 13 11.94 18.76 5.90
N HIS A 14 11.99 18.20 4.70
CA HIS A 14 11.43 18.82 3.51
C HIS A 14 9.91 19.00 3.59
N PRO A 15 9.09 17.95 3.81
CA PRO A 15 7.65 18.12 3.99
C PRO A 15 7.34 18.97 5.22
N PHE A 16 8.07 18.81 6.34
CA PHE A 16 7.84 19.60 7.56
C PHE A 16 7.91 21.11 7.32
N VAL A 17 8.92 21.59 6.60
CA VAL A 17 9.03 23.02 6.24
C VAL A 17 8.09 23.40 5.09
N ARG A 18 7.90 22.52 4.10
CA ARG A 18 7.08 22.79 2.91
C ARG A 18 5.61 23.03 3.24
N LEU A 19 5.05 22.32 4.24
CA LEU A 19 3.66 22.45 4.68
C LEU A 19 3.27 23.90 5.03
N THR A 20 4.22 24.73 5.46
CA THR A 20 3.98 26.17 5.69
C THR A 20 3.54 26.93 4.44
N GLY A 21 3.75 26.37 3.23
CA GLY A 21 3.27 26.92 1.97
C GLY A 21 1.78 26.68 1.72
N ASP A 22 1.19 25.68 2.39
CA ASP A 22 -0.19 25.25 2.16
C ASP A 22 -1.19 26.04 3.02
N GLY A 23 -0.70 26.90 3.93
CA GLY A 23 -1.51 27.83 4.70
C GLY A 23 -2.28 27.21 5.87
N ILE A 24 -2.06 25.93 6.18
CA ILE A 24 -2.66 25.24 7.33
C ILE A 24 -1.66 24.90 8.44
N TRP A 25 -0.37 25.06 8.17
CA TRP A 25 0.74 24.66 9.03
C TRP A 25 1.63 25.85 9.33
N GLU A 26 2.10 25.96 10.57
CA GLU A 26 3.02 26.99 11.03
C GLU A 26 4.18 26.40 11.82
N LEU A 27 5.30 27.12 11.83
CA LEU A 27 6.49 26.79 12.61
C LEU A 27 6.64 27.80 13.74
N SER A 28 7.23 27.38 14.86
CA SER A 28 7.52 28.26 16.00
C SER A 28 8.37 29.48 15.61
N GLU A 29 9.23 29.33 14.60
CA GLU A 29 10.01 30.42 14.03
C GLU A 29 10.11 30.28 12.50
N ALA A 30 10.38 31.39 11.82
CA ALA A 30 10.52 31.40 10.37
C ALA A 30 11.80 30.66 9.94
N VAL A 31 11.65 29.69 9.04
CA VAL A 31 12.76 28.94 8.44
C VAL A 31 12.88 29.32 6.96
N ASP A 32 14.10 29.58 6.50
CA ASP A 32 14.35 29.79 5.07
C ASP A 32 14.10 28.49 4.30
N LYS A 33 13.01 28.46 3.52
CA LYS A 33 12.59 27.29 2.73
C LYS A 33 13.60 26.85 1.66
N ARG A 34 14.63 27.66 1.36
CA ARG A 34 15.69 27.30 0.41
C ARG A 34 16.91 26.68 1.07
N SER A 35 17.07 26.84 2.38
CA SER A 35 18.29 26.45 3.07
C SER A 35 18.00 26.04 4.52
N PHE A 36 17.75 24.75 4.73
CA PHE A 36 17.57 24.15 6.05
C PHE A 36 18.07 22.69 6.06
N THR A 37 18.33 22.17 7.26
CA THR A 37 18.70 20.76 7.48
C THR A 37 17.99 20.22 8.70
N ASP A 38 17.79 18.90 8.77
CA ASP A 38 17.27 18.21 9.98
C ASP A 38 18.05 18.64 11.24
N LYS A 39 19.38 18.67 11.16
CA LYS A 39 20.25 19.03 12.29
C LYS A 39 19.98 20.45 12.78
N TYR A 40 19.78 21.40 11.86
CA TYR A 40 19.46 22.78 12.22
C TYR A 40 18.13 22.83 12.98
N LEU A 41 17.06 22.27 12.41
CA LEU A 41 15.71 22.27 12.99
C LEU A 41 15.70 21.67 14.40
N LEU A 42 16.40 20.55 14.59
CA LEU A 42 16.52 19.90 15.89
C LEU A 42 17.33 20.74 16.89
N SER A 43 18.46 21.32 16.46
CA SER A 43 19.34 22.10 17.36
C SER A 43 18.72 23.40 17.84
N THR A 44 17.82 23.99 17.05
CA THR A 44 17.07 25.20 17.41
C THR A 44 15.68 24.90 17.95
N ASN A 45 15.34 23.62 18.13
CA ASN A 45 14.07 23.15 18.68
C ASN A 45 12.85 23.73 17.94
N ILE A 46 12.93 23.80 16.61
CA ILE A 46 11.82 24.26 15.78
C ILE A 46 10.71 23.22 15.83
N VAL A 47 9.55 23.64 16.30
CA VAL A 47 8.33 22.83 16.32
C VAL A 47 7.36 23.35 15.26
N GLY A 48 6.54 22.44 14.74
CA GLY A 48 5.51 22.77 13.76
C GLY A 48 4.17 22.17 14.14
N GLY A 49 3.10 22.83 13.73
CA GLY A 49 1.74 22.39 14.01
C GLY A 49 0.72 23.04 13.10
N PHE A 50 -0.54 22.63 13.24
CA PHE A 50 -1.64 23.34 12.61
C PHE A 50 -1.75 24.76 13.15
N ARG A 51 -2.10 25.71 12.28
CA ARG A 51 -2.45 27.06 12.72
C ARG A 51 -3.62 27.00 13.72
N GLN A 52 -3.63 27.92 14.68
CA GLN A 52 -4.59 27.89 15.80
C GLN A 52 -6.06 27.77 15.37
N ASP A 53 -6.47 28.43 14.29
CA ASP A 53 -7.83 28.32 13.73
C ASP A 53 -8.13 26.91 13.22
N VAL A 54 -7.21 26.28 12.48
CA VAL A 54 -7.31 24.90 11.99
C VAL A 54 -7.31 23.90 13.14
N TYR A 55 -6.41 24.10 14.11
CA TYR A 55 -6.39 23.29 15.33
C TYR A 55 -7.74 23.38 16.06
N ASN A 56 -8.29 24.58 16.21
CA ASN A 56 -9.59 24.79 16.84
C ASN A 56 -10.73 24.13 16.05
N LEU A 57 -10.66 24.07 14.71
CA LEU A 57 -11.65 23.32 13.91
C LEU A 57 -11.66 21.84 14.30
N PHE A 58 -10.49 21.19 14.34
CA PHE A 58 -10.40 19.78 14.72
C PHE A 58 -10.72 19.54 16.21
N ALA A 59 -10.32 20.45 17.09
CA ALA A 59 -10.58 20.32 18.53
C ALA A 59 -12.06 20.44 18.87
N ASN A 60 -12.81 21.27 18.13
CA ASN A 60 -14.24 21.47 18.36
C ASN A 60 -15.13 20.51 17.56
N ASP A 61 -14.60 19.87 16.52
CA ASP A 61 -15.33 18.91 15.68
C ASP A 61 -14.52 17.63 15.44
N PRO A 62 -14.66 16.62 16.32
CA PRO A 62 -14.03 15.32 16.13
C PRO A 62 -14.47 14.61 14.85
N THR A 63 -15.68 14.89 14.34
CA THR A 63 -16.18 14.25 13.11
C THR A 63 -15.46 14.76 11.88
N LEU A 64 -15.10 16.04 11.86
CA LEU A 64 -14.28 16.63 10.79
C LEU A 64 -12.90 15.96 10.68
N LEU A 65 -12.24 15.66 11.81
CA LEU A 65 -10.95 14.95 11.81
C LEU A 65 -11.10 13.56 11.16
N GLN A 66 -12.16 12.83 11.52
CA GLN A 66 -12.46 11.51 10.95
C GLN A 66 -12.73 11.61 9.44
N ASP A 67 -13.53 12.59 9.01
CA ASP A 67 -13.85 12.78 7.60
C ASP A 67 -12.60 13.13 6.76
N VAL A 68 -11.73 14.00 7.27
CA VAL A 68 -10.47 14.37 6.60
C VAL A 68 -9.53 13.17 6.53
N ALA A 69 -9.34 12.46 7.62
CA ALA A 69 -8.49 11.27 7.64
C ALA A 69 -9.04 10.18 6.70
N GLN A 70 -10.34 9.95 6.70
CA GLN A 70 -10.99 9.01 5.79
C GLN A 70 -10.85 9.42 4.32
N PHE A 71 -10.95 10.72 4.02
CA PHE A 71 -10.70 11.25 2.68
C PHE A 71 -9.26 10.95 2.22
N LEU A 72 -8.26 11.28 3.06
CA LEU A 72 -6.85 11.02 2.75
C LEU A 72 -6.57 9.53 2.52
N LEU A 73 -7.16 8.66 3.33
CA LEU A 73 -7.05 7.21 3.18
C LEU A 73 -7.61 6.73 1.83
N ASN A 74 -8.84 7.15 1.49
CA ASN A 74 -9.51 6.74 0.26
C ASN A 74 -8.84 7.25 -1.01
N GLU A 75 -8.20 8.43 -0.95
CA GLU A 75 -7.52 9.04 -2.09
C GLU A 75 -6.11 8.50 -2.32
N HIS A 76 -5.41 8.06 -1.27
CA HIS A 76 -3.98 7.77 -1.38
C HIS A 76 -3.59 6.31 -1.10
N PHE A 77 -4.44 5.53 -0.44
CA PHE A 77 -4.09 4.19 0.01
C PHE A 77 -5.17 3.15 -0.32
N PRO A 78 -4.80 1.89 -0.59
CA PRO A 78 -5.76 0.80 -0.74
C PRO A 78 -6.43 0.49 0.60
N ASP A 79 -7.70 0.08 0.56
CA ASP A 79 -8.51 -0.15 1.77
C ASP A 79 -7.89 -1.19 2.72
N THR A 80 -7.14 -2.15 2.18
CA THR A 80 -6.52 -3.26 2.92
C THR A 80 -5.53 -2.82 4.01
N ILE A 81 -5.00 -1.59 3.88
CA ILE A 81 -4.00 -1.02 4.80
C ILE A 81 -4.50 0.18 5.59
N HIS A 82 -5.78 0.58 5.43
CA HIS A 82 -6.33 1.76 6.13
C HIS A 82 -6.24 1.62 7.64
N GLU A 83 -6.64 0.47 8.19
CA GLU A 83 -6.56 0.20 9.63
C GLU A 83 -5.12 0.28 10.16
N ASP A 84 -4.16 -0.24 9.38
CA ASP A 84 -2.75 -0.20 9.78
C ASP A 84 -2.23 1.24 9.85
N ILE A 85 -2.62 2.08 8.89
CA ILE A 85 -2.25 3.51 8.86
C ILE A 85 -2.84 4.22 10.06
N LEU A 86 -4.15 4.06 10.30
CA LEU A 86 -4.85 4.69 11.43
C LEU A 86 -4.19 4.34 12.75
N ARG A 87 -3.91 3.05 12.98
CA ARG A 87 -3.21 2.58 14.18
C ARG A 87 -1.82 3.20 14.30
N ALA A 88 -1.06 3.28 13.21
CA ALA A 88 0.29 3.84 13.22
C ALA A 88 0.33 5.35 13.56
N VAL A 89 -0.73 6.09 13.22
CA VAL A 89 -0.86 7.52 13.55
C VAL A 89 -1.67 7.78 14.84
N GLY A 90 -2.06 6.74 15.57
CA GLY A 90 -2.78 6.86 16.84
C GLY A 90 -4.24 7.30 16.69
N LEU A 91 -4.85 7.08 15.52
CA LEU A 91 -6.26 7.33 15.27
C LEU A 91 -7.05 6.02 15.40
N ASP A 92 -8.15 6.06 16.14
CA ASP A 92 -9.01 4.90 16.41
C ASP A 92 -10.47 5.26 16.14
N PHE A 93 -10.91 5.03 14.91
CA PHE A 93 -12.30 5.17 14.49
C PHE A 93 -12.61 4.21 13.35
N GLU A 94 -13.90 3.85 13.23
CA GLU A 94 -14.36 2.98 12.15
C GLU A 94 -14.24 3.67 10.80
N THR A 95 -13.58 3.00 9.86
CA THR A 95 -13.51 3.50 8.49
C THR A 95 -14.83 3.28 7.77
N GLN A 96 -15.34 4.32 7.14
CA GLN A 96 -16.43 4.18 6.19
C GLN A 96 -15.82 3.94 4.81
N LEU A 97 -15.92 2.70 4.33
CA LEU A 97 -15.56 2.32 2.96
C LEU A 97 -16.46 3.09 1.97
N LYS A 98 -16.05 4.30 1.59
CA LYS A 98 -16.83 5.19 0.71
C LYS A 98 -16.68 4.84 -0.77
N ARG A 99 -15.53 4.31 -1.22
CA ARG A 99 -15.31 3.97 -2.63
C ARG A 99 -15.85 2.57 -2.94
N ARG A 100 -17.01 2.52 -3.59
CA ARG A 100 -17.49 1.30 -4.28
C ARG A 100 -16.45 0.91 -5.32
N ARG A 101 -15.70 -0.17 -5.07
CA ARG A 101 -14.91 -0.84 -6.11
C ARG A 101 -15.83 -1.20 -7.27
N ASP A 102 -15.38 -1.04 -8.51
CA ASP A 102 -16.18 -1.44 -9.67
C ASP A 102 -16.51 -2.94 -9.57
N PRO A 103 -17.78 -3.33 -9.40
CA PRO A 103 -18.16 -4.72 -9.31
C PRO A 103 -17.72 -5.52 -10.54
N LYS A 104 -17.66 -4.88 -11.72
CA LYS A 104 -17.24 -5.51 -12.97
C LYS A 104 -15.75 -5.84 -12.96
N PHE A 105 -14.91 -4.93 -12.47
CA PHE A 105 -13.48 -5.19 -12.30
C PHE A 105 -13.27 -6.43 -11.43
N ARG A 106 -13.91 -6.45 -10.25
CA ARG A 106 -13.82 -7.61 -9.35
C ARG A 106 -14.21 -8.90 -10.05
N GLU A 107 -15.36 -8.92 -10.72
CA GLU A 107 -15.84 -10.11 -11.40
C GLU A 107 -14.87 -10.59 -12.49
N LYS A 108 -14.36 -9.68 -13.33
CA LYS A 108 -13.40 -9.98 -14.39
C LYS A 108 -12.13 -10.62 -13.85
N ILE A 109 -11.52 -10.04 -12.81
CA ILE A 109 -10.29 -10.57 -12.21
C ILE A 109 -10.55 -11.94 -11.59
N LEU A 110 -11.64 -12.10 -10.84
CA LEU A 110 -11.97 -13.40 -10.25
C LEU A 110 -12.19 -14.47 -11.32
N GLN A 111 -12.90 -14.15 -12.41
CA GLN A 111 -13.06 -15.06 -13.55
C GLN A 111 -11.72 -15.38 -14.21
N ALA A 112 -10.86 -14.39 -14.42
CA ALA A 112 -9.55 -14.55 -15.04
C ALA A 112 -8.67 -15.58 -14.32
N TYR A 113 -8.82 -15.73 -13.00
CA TYR A 113 -8.06 -16.68 -12.18
C TYR A 113 -8.88 -17.90 -11.72
N GLY A 114 -10.09 -18.10 -12.26
CA GLY A 114 -10.95 -19.23 -11.91
C GLY A 114 -11.45 -19.19 -10.46
N TYR A 115 -11.64 -17.99 -9.92
CA TYR A 115 -12.09 -17.70 -8.55
C TYR A 115 -11.13 -18.20 -7.46
N SER A 116 -9.85 -18.37 -7.78
CA SER A 116 -8.82 -18.84 -6.84
C SER A 116 -7.73 -17.80 -6.66
N CYS A 117 -7.13 -17.76 -5.47
CA CYS A 117 -5.91 -17.01 -5.23
C CYS A 117 -4.79 -17.46 -6.19
N ALA A 118 -4.16 -16.53 -6.88
CA ALA A 118 -3.08 -16.77 -7.82
C ALA A 118 -1.80 -17.32 -7.16
N VAL A 119 -1.62 -17.06 -5.86
CA VAL A 119 -0.45 -17.51 -5.08
C VAL A 119 -0.67 -18.93 -4.54
N CYS A 120 -1.69 -19.13 -3.72
CA CYS A 120 -1.87 -20.39 -2.98
C CYS A 120 -3.02 -21.27 -3.47
N GLY A 121 -3.78 -20.83 -4.46
CA GLY A 121 -4.96 -21.56 -4.95
C GLY A 121 -6.17 -21.53 -4.03
N PHE A 122 -6.14 -20.77 -2.92
CA PHE A 122 -7.26 -20.66 -1.98
C PHE A 122 -8.55 -20.27 -2.71
N ASN A 123 -9.58 -21.08 -2.53
CA ASN A 123 -10.91 -20.95 -3.13
C ASN A 123 -11.91 -21.65 -2.20
N VAL A 124 -12.42 -20.91 -1.23
CA VAL A 124 -13.42 -21.41 -0.28
C VAL A 124 -14.77 -20.77 -0.58
N ARG A 125 -15.82 -21.57 -0.54
CA ARG A 125 -17.19 -21.12 -0.76
C ARG A 125 -18.10 -21.47 0.42
N LEU A 126 -18.96 -20.53 0.77
CA LEU A 126 -20.09 -20.77 1.66
C LEU A 126 -21.37 -20.74 0.81
N GLY A 127 -21.92 -21.92 0.53
CA GLY A 127 -22.92 -22.08 -0.52
C GLY A 127 -22.35 -21.65 -1.88
N HIS A 128 -22.99 -20.68 -2.53
CA HIS A 128 -22.52 -20.15 -3.81
C HIS A 128 -21.54 -18.97 -3.68
N ASN A 129 -21.38 -18.42 -2.47
CA ASN A 129 -20.59 -17.21 -2.25
C ASN A 129 -19.11 -17.56 -2.08
N LEU A 130 -18.26 -16.94 -2.91
CA LEU A 130 -16.81 -17.00 -2.75
C LEU A 130 -16.38 -16.18 -1.53
N VAL A 131 -15.62 -16.79 -0.63
CA VAL A 131 -15.17 -16.18 0.62
C VAL A 131 -13.65 -16.03 0.61
N GLY A 132 -13.17 -14.87 1.05
CA GLY A 132 -11.75 -14.63 1.30
C GLY A 132 -10.86 -14.55 0.05
N VAL A 133 -11.44 -14.36 -1.15
CA VAL A 133 -10.71 -14.06 -2.39
C VAL A 133 -11.18 -12.73 -2.95
N GLU A 134 -10.22 -11.90 -3.35
CA GLU A 134 -10.40 -10.53 -3.77
C GLU A 134 -9.66 -10.25 -5.08
N ALA A 135 -10.14 -9.23 -5.80
CA ALA A 135 -9.42 -8.65 -6.92
C ALA A 135 -8.52 -7.55 -6.36
N ALA A 136 -7.22 -7.77 -6.46
CA ALA A 136 -6.19 -6.81 -6.06
C ALA A 136 -5.71 -6.06 -7.30
N HIS A 137 -5.58 -4.74 -7.19
CA HIS A 137 -4.89 -3.95 -8.20
C HIS A 137 -3.38 -4.09 -8.02
N ILE A 138 -2.64 -4.29 -9.11
CA ILE A 138 -1.17 -4.29 -9.10
C ILE A 138 -0.67 -2.86 -8.95
N LYS A 139 -1.05 -2.00 -9.91
CA LYS A 139 -0.97 -0.55 -9.74
C LYS A 139 -2.22 -0.07 -9.05
N TRP A 140 -2.07 0.48 -7.85
CA TRP A 140 -3.19 0.96 -7.05
C TRP A 140 -4.08 1.93 -7.82
N HIS A 141 -5.38 1.77 -7.64
CA HIS A 141 -6.37 2.66 -8.23
C HIS A 141 -6.15 4.11 -7.81
N GLN A 142 -5.82 4.34 -6.53
CA GLN A 142 -5.45 5.63 -5.94
C GLN A 142 -4.25 6.30 -6.62
N ALA A 143 -3.38 5.51 -7.26
CA ALA A 143 -2.23 5.99 -8.02
C ALA A 143 -2.49 6.05 -9.55
N GLY A 144 -3.77 6.01 -9.96
CA GLY A 144 -4.17 6.01 -11.37
C GLY A 144 -3.94 4.66 -12.06
N GLY A 145 -4.12 3.56 -11.34
CA GLY A 145 -4.19 2.22 -11.91
C GLY A 145 -5.55 1.96 -12.57
N PRO A 146 -5.60 1.51 -13.83
CA PRO A 146 -6.86 1.26 -14.53
C PRO A 146 -7.52 -0.05 -14.08
N ASP A 147 -8.85 -0.12 -14.24
CA ASP A 147 -9.68 -1.29 -13.93
C ASP A 147 -9.69 -2.29 -15.12
N ILE A 148 -8.52 -2.85 -15.42
CA ILE A 148 -8.31 -3.83 -16.51
C ILE A 148 -7.64 -5.10 -16.01
N GLU A 149 -7.83 -6.19 -16.73
CA GLU A 149 -7.39 -7.54 -16.35
C GLU A 149 -5.87 -7.62 -16.13
N SER A 150 -5.08 -6.99 -17.00
CA SER A 150 -3.61 -6.96 -16.86
C SER A 150 -3.09 -6.11 -15.69
N ASN A 151 -3.95 -5.31 -15.04
CA ASN A 151 -3.65 -4.61 -13.80
C ASN A 151 -4.22 -5.29 -12.55
N GLY A 152 -4.83 -6.47 -12.71
CA GLY A 152 -5.52 -7.13 -11.62
C GLY A 152 -5.02 -8.55 -11.38
N ILE A 153 -5.00 -8.95 -10.12
CA ILE A 153 -4.67 -10.31 -9.71
C ILE A 153 -5.66 -10.79 -8.64
N ALA A 154 -6.11 -12.04 -8.74
CA ALA A 154 -6.96 -12.62 -7.72
C ALA A 154 -6.10 -13.10 -6.55
N LEU A 155 -6.30 -12.56 -5.35
CA LEU A 155 -5.55 -12.92 -4.15
C LEU A 155 -6.49 -13.27 -3.01
N CYS A 156 -6.09 -14.18 -2.12
CA CYS A 156 -6.83 -14.33 -0.87
C CYS A 156 -6.60 -13.11 0.04
N SER A 157 -7.50 -12.83 0.98
CA SER A 157 -7.44 -11.60 1.80
C SER A 157 -6.10 -11.40 2.51
N MET A 158 -5.44 -12.49 2.94
CA MET A 158 -4.10 -12.44 3.51
C MET A 158 -3.04 -12.06 2.48
N HIS A 159 -2.97 -12.75 1.33
CA HIS A 159 -2.00 -12.42 0.27
C HIS A 159 -2.24 -11.01 -0.29
N HIS A 160 -3.50 -10.57 -0.38
CA HIS A 160 -3.85 -9.23 -0.80
C HIS A 160 -3.26 -8.17 0.13
N LYS A 161 -3.50 -8.29 1.46
CA LYS A 161 -2.92 -7.36 2.43
C LYS A 161 -1.39 -7.36 2.43
N LEU A 162 -0.77 -8.54 2.33
CA LEU A 162 0.68 -8.66 2.24
C LEU A 162 1.25 -8.00 0.96
N PHE A 163 0.55 -8.11 -0.16
CA PHE A 163 0.92 -7.49 -1.42
C PHE A 163 0.81 -5.96 -1.38
N ASP A 164 -0.28 -5.42 -0.82
CA ASP A 164 -0.46 -3.97 -0.63
C ASP A 164 0.48 -3.39 0.44
N ARG A 165 0.92 -4.19 1.40
CA ARG A 165 1.98 -3.80 2.34
C ARG A 165 3.38 -3.90 1.74
N GLY A 166 3.51 -4.44 0.53
CA GLY A 166 4.79 -4.62 -0.16
C GLY A 166 5.66 -5.71 0.45
N VAL A 167 5.08 -6.67 1.17
CA VAL A 167 5.81 -7.79 1.79
C VAL A 167 6.35 -8.74 0.71
N PHE A 168 5.64 -8.85 -0.41
CA PHE A 168 6.11 -9.52 -1.60
C PHE A 168 5.70 -8.75 -2.86
N THR A 169 6.34 -9.08 -3.97
CA THR A 169 6.00 -8.64 -5.34
C THR A 169 6.14 -9.81 -6.30
N PHE A 170 6.04 -9.57 -7.61
CA PHE A 170 6.26 -10.58 -8.64
C PHE A 170 7.43 -10.20 -9.55
N SER A 171 8.22 -11.19 -9.98
CA SER A 171 9.25 -11.02 -11.00
C SER A 171 8.63 -10.81 -12.38
N ASP A 172 9.45 -10.40 -13.36
CA ASP A 172 9.06 -10.32 -14.77
C ASP A 172 8.70 -11.71 -15.35
N HIS A 173 9.08 -12.78 -14.68
CA HIS A 173 8.73 -14.16 -15.01
C HIS A 173 7.50 -14.67 -14.23
N ASN A 174 6.79 -13.77 -13.55
CA ASN A 174 5.60 -14.05 -12.75
C ASN A 174 5.88 -14.99 -11.57
N GLU A 175 7.02 -14.82 -10.90
CA GLU A 175 7.40 -15.57 -9.69
C GLU A 175 7.26 -14.70 -8.45
N LEU A 176 6.84 -15.28 -7.32
CA LEU A 176 6.67 -14.53 -6.08
C LEU A 176 8.01 -14.21 -5.41
N LEU A 177 8.29 -12.93 -5.20
CA LEU A 177 9.52 -12.45 -4.56
C LEU A 177 9.22 -11.83 -3.19
N VAL A 178 9.75 -12.40 -2.12
CA VAL A 178 9.53 -11.93 -0.74
C VAL A 178 10.59 -10.90 -0.36
N ALA A 179 10.20 -9.83 0.31
CA ALA A 179 11.10 -8.81 0.85
C ALA A 179 12.08 -9.39 1.88
N THR A 180 13.34 -8.96 1.83
CA THR A 180 14.40 -9.37 2.80
C THR A 180 14.07 -9.02 4.25
N GLN A 181 13.34 -7.94 4.48
CA GLN A 181 12.97 -7.49 5.82
C GLN A 181 11.76 -8.25 6.40
N ALA A 182 10.98 -8.96 5.58
CA ALA A 182 9.81 -9.70 6.02
C ALA A 182 10.22 -10.97 6.78
N HIS A 183 9.79 -11.14 8.02
CA HIS A 183 10.17 -12.29 8.85
C HIS A 183 8.97 -12.77 9.67
N GLY A 184 9.02 -14.02 10.14
CA GLY A 184 7.99 -14.57 11.00
C GLY A 184 8.31 -15.99 11.44
N THR A 185 7.27 -16.69 11.94
CA THR A 185 7.37 -18.08 12.41
C THR A 185 6.67 -19.02 11.42
N ASN A 186 6.12 -20.15 11.87
CA ASN A 186 5.48 -21.16 11.02
C ASN A 186 4.52 -20.58 9.98
N GLY A 187 3.72 -19.57 10.35
CA GLY A 187 2.79 -18.95 9.42
C GLY A 187 3.48 -18.22 8.25
N PHE A 188 4.61 -17.56 8.51
CA PHE A 188 5.42 -16.93 7.46
C PHE A 188 6.01 -17.98 6.51
N GLU A 189 6.48 -19.10 7.05
CA GLU A 189 7.01 -20.19 6.23
C GLU A 189 5.94 -20.85 5.35
N GLU A 190 4.83 -21.27 5.95
CA GLU A 190 3.78 -22.03 5.28
C GLU A 190 3.01 -21.20 4.25
N TRP A 191 2.74 -19.93 4.57
CA TRP A 191 1.81 -19.10 3.81
C TRP A 191 2.49 -18.07 2.90
N LEU A 192 3.79 -17.83 3.06
CA LEU A 192 4.52 -16.87 2.24
C LEU A 192 5.83 -17.45 1.67
N MET A 193 6.80 -17.81 2.52
CA MET A 193 8.12 -18.26 2.03
C MET A 193 8.06 -19.54 1.20
N LYS A 194 7.13 -20.44 1.50
CA LYS A 194 6.86 -21.62 0.66
C LYS A 194 6.65 -21.26 -0.82
N PHE A 195 6.11 -20.07 -1.11
CA PHE A 195 5.84 -19.61 -2.47
C PHE A 195 6.96 -18.73 -3.05
N HIS A 196 7.98 -18.37 -2.27
CA HIS A 196 9.09 -17.57 -2.75
C HIS A 196 9.83 -18.29 -3.90
N GLY A 197 10.03 -17.57 -5.01
CA GLY A 197 10.64 -18.09 -6.23
C GLY A 197 9.74 -19.03 -7.04
N GLN A 198 8.48 -19.25 -6.62
CA GLN A 198 7.55 -20.06 -7.37
C GLN A 198 6.72 -19.21 -8.32
N LYS A 199 6.50 -19.74 -9.53
CA LYS A 199 5.61 -19.15 -10.52
C LYS A 199 4.18 -19.12 -10.00
N LEU A 200 3.49 -18.00 -10.20
CA LEU A 200 2.07 -17.88 -9.90
C LEU A 200 1.22 -18.75 -10.81
N ARG A 201 -0.02 -19.00 -10.39
CA ARG A 201 -1.05 -19.55 -11.26
C ARG A 201 -1.31 -18.57 -12.40
N ASP A 202 -1.18 -19.06 -13.63
CA ASP A 202 -1.52 -18.29 -14.82
C ASP A 202 -3.04 -18.03 -14.90
N PRO A 203 -3.47 -16.85 -15.39
CA PRO A 203 -4.87 -16.60 -15.70
C PRO A 203 -5.31 -17.46 -16.89
N ILE A 204 -6.62 -17.59 -17.08
CA ILE A 204 -7.24 -18.42 -18.12
C ILE A 204 -6.94 -17.94 -19.55
N HIS A 205 -6.42 -16.73 -19.72
CA HIS A 205 -6.08 -16.16 -21.02
C HIS A 205 -4.76 -15.37 -20.93
N PRO A 206 -3.82 -15.53 -21.88
CA PRO A 206 -2.52 -14.84 -21.84
C PRO A 206 -2.62 -13.30 -21.79
N ALA A 207 -3.63 -12.71 -22.44
CA ALA A 207 -3.85 -11.26 -22.42
C ALA A 207 -4.25 -10.70 -21.04
N TYR A 208 -4.60 -11.56 -20.08
CA TYR A 208 -4.92 -11.16 -18.70
C TYR A 208 -3.71 -11.24 -17.77
N GLN A 209 -2.53 -11.61 -18.29
CA GLN A 209 -1.33 -11.62 -17.48
C GLN A 209 -1.03 -10.21 -16.95
N PRO A 210 -0.52 -10.11 -15.71
CA PRO A 210 0.06 -8.89 -15.19
C PRO A 210 1.00 -8.23 -16.20
N SER A 211 0.76 -6.96 -16.53
CA SER A 211 1.68 -6.24 -17.42
C SER A 211 2.95 -5.84 -16.68
N GLU A 212 4.09 -5.83 -17.38
CA GLU A 212 5.38 -5.37 -16.87
C GLU A 212 5.31 -3.94 -16.30
N ASP A 213 4.56 -3.03 -16.93
CA ASP A 213 4.44 -1.64 -16.47
C ASP A 213 3.84 -1.53 -15.06
N PHE A 214 2.77 -2.28 -14.79
CA PHE A 214 2.12 -2.26 -13.47
C PHE A 214 2.95 -3.00 -12.42
N LEU A 215 3.59 -4.11 -12.79
CA LEU A 215 4.54 -4.80 -11.90
C LEU A 215 5.71 -3.90 -11.54
N GLY A 216 6.31 -3.24 -12.53
CA GLY A 216 7.39 -2.28 -12.32
C GLY A 216 6.95 -1.11 -11.45
N TRP A 217 5.71 -0.63 -11.57
CA TRP A 217 5.15 0.36 -10.63
C TRP A 217 5.07 -0.20 -9.21
N HIS A 218 4.54 -1.41 -9.02
CA HIS A 218 4.41 -2.03 -7.70
C HIS A 218 5.78 -2.22 -7.04
N VAL A 219 6.78 -2.68 -7.79
CA VAL A 219 8.17 -2.84 -7.33
C VAL A 219 8.76 -1.51 -6.84
N ARG A 220 8.49 -0.41 -7.55
CA ARG A 220 9.04 0.92 -7.18
C ARG A 220 8.29 1.58 -6.03
N GLU A 221 6.96 1.50 -6.03
CA GLU A 221 6.13 2.34 -5.16
C GLU A 221 5.64 1.60 -3.91
N VAL A 222 5.51 0.27 -3.96
CA VAL A 222 4.87 -0.53 -2.91
C VAL A 222 5.84 -1.53 -2.28
N PHE A 223 6.54 -2.31 -3.09
CA PHE A 223 7.41 -3.40 -2.63
C PHE A 223 8.51 -2.92 -1.67
N ARG A 224 8.68 -3.64 -0.55
CA ARG A 224 9.68 -3.37 0.49
C ARG A 224 10.98 -4.10 0.24
N GLY A 225 11.47 -3.96 -0.99
CA GLY A 225 12.70 -4.57 -1.44
C GLY A 225 13.95 -4.15 -0.64
N PRO A 226 15.08 -4.84 -0.83
CA PRO A 226 15.32 -5.83 -1.89
C PRO A 226 14.63 -7.18 -1.64
N ALA A 227 14.43 -7.95 -2.71
CA ALA A 227 13.95 -9.32 -2.64
C ALA A 227 14.98 -10.26 -1.98
N ARG A 228 14.50 -11.30 -1.31
CA ARG A 228 15.33 -12.39 -0.78
C ARG A 228 16.01 -13.12 -1.95
N TYR A 229 17.23 -13.58 -1.70
CA TYR A 229 18.04 -14.29 -2.68
C TYR A 229 17.43 -15.66 -3.03
N GLN A 230 17.42 -15.98 -4.31
CA GLN A 230 17.07 -17.28 -4.84
C GLN A 230 18.33 -17.98 -5.37
N ALA A 231 18.49 -19.27 -5.05
CA ALA A 231 19.55 -20.08 -5.63
C ALA A 231 19.30 -20.21 -7.15
N GLY A 232 20.02 -19.42 -7.94
CA GLY A 232 19.81 -19.26 -9.38
C GLY A 232 20.09 -17.84 -9.91
N ASP A 233 20.12 -16.83 -9.02
CA ASP A 233 20.28 -15.40 -9.37
C ASP A 233 21.70 -14.98 -9.79
N ILE A 234 22.59 -15.94 -10.03
CA ILE A 234 23.94 -15.71 -10.58
C ILE A 234 24.02 -16.40 -11.94
N ASN A 235 23.77 -15.63 -13.00
CA ASN A 235 24.27 -15.88 -14.35
C ASN A 235 24.50 -14.54 -15.05
#